data_AF-A0A7S4MCG8-F1
#
_entry.id   AF-A0A7S4MCG8-F1
#
_cell.length_a   1.000
_cell.length_b   1.000
_cell.length_c   1.000
_cell.angle_alpha   90.00
_cell.angle_beta   90.00
_cell.angle_gamma   90.00
#
_symmetry.space_group_name_H-M   'P 1'
#
loop_
_entity.id
_entity.type
_entity.pdbx_description
1 polymer ?
#
loop_
_entity_poly.entity_id
_entity_poly.type
_entity_poly.pdbx_seq_one_letter_code
_entity_poly.pdbx_strand_id
1 'polypeptide(L)'
;MTATTDDYISKREFRLLVVYLCVYARMLDAFAMIDGGSAGVDENDDRRIELHEWLSGYKKVGKHGFVALEDITDPESIFKTMDSDEGGMILLGEWCRYLEDAEVEAKTEMGESFAIAREARKAKMSEQALPASK
;
A
#
# COMPACT_ATOMS: atom_id res chain seq x y z
N MET A 1 -12.09 -11.76 -31.85
CA MET A 1 -11.13 -11.70 -30.73
C MET A 1 -10.57 -13.11 -30.55
N THR A 2 -9.33 -13.34 -30.95
CA THR A 2 -8.63 -14.58 -30.67
C THR A 2 -7.89 -14.39 -29.36
N ALA A 3 -8.39 -15.01 -28.29
CA ALA A 3 -7.64 -15.09 -27.05
C ALA A 3 -6.38 -15.91 -27.32
N THR A 4 -5.20 -15.31 -27.14
CA THR A 4 -3.96 -16.09 -27.09
C THR A 4 -3.85 -16.66 -25.68
N THR A 5 -3.08 -17.73 -25.49
CA THR A 5 -2.95 -18.47 -24.23
C THR A 5 -2.46 -17.65 -23.02
N ASP A 6 -2.18 -16.36 -23.21
CA ASP A 6 -1.69 -15.41 -22.21
C ASP A 6 -2.82 -14.56 -21.57
N ASP A 7 -4.08 -14.72 -22.00
CA ASP A 7 -5.23 -13.96 -21.48
C ASP A 7 -5.82 -14.52 -20.17
N TYR A 8 -5.26 -15.61 -19.64
CA TYR A 8 -5.73 -16.27 -18.43
C TYR A 8 -4.63 -16.31 -17.36
N ILE A 9 -5.01 -16.06 -16.12
CA ILE A 9 -4.12 -16.24 -14.97
C ILE A 9 -4.07 -17.70 -14.54
N SER A 10 -2.88 -18.18 -14.20
CA SER A 10 -2.69 -19.50 -13.60
C SER A 10 -3.31 -19.56 -12.19
N LYS A 11 -3.55 -20.78 -11.68
CA LYS A 11 -4.01 -21.00 -10.29
C LYS A 11 -3.09 -20.34 -9.27
N ARG A 12 -1.78 -20.31 -9.53
CA ARG A 12 -0.79 -19.68 -8.65
C ARG A 12 -0.94 -18.15 -8.66
N GLU A 13 -1.10 -17.57 -9.84
CA GLU A 13 -1.31 -16.11 -9.99
C GLU A 13 -2.64 -15.67 -9.39
N PHE A 14 -3.72 -16.44 -9.56
CA PHE A 14 -4.99 -16.15 -8.91
C PHE A 14 -4.88 -16.19 -7.38
N ARG A 15 -4.16 -17.17 -6.82
CA ARG A 15 -3.93 -17.22 -5.37
C ARG A 15 -3.18 -15.96 -4.88
N LEU A 16 -2.14 -15.54 -5.60
CA LEU A 16 -1.40 -14.32 -5.28
C LEU A 16 -2.29 -13.08 -5.37
N LEU A 17 -3.13 -12.98 -6.40
CA LEU A 17 -4.12 -11.91 -6.54
C LEU A 17 -5.05 -11.84 -5.32
N VAL A 18 -5.60 -12.97 -4.86
CA VAL A 18 -6.48 -13.02 -3.69
C VAL A 18 -5.76 -12.59 -2.41
N VAL A 19 -4.52 -13.06 -2.20
CA VAL A 19 -3.70 -12.61 -1.06
C VAL A 19 -3.51 -11.09 -1.10
N TYR A 20 -3.16 -10.54 -2.25
CA TYR A 20 -2.98 -9.10 -2.43
C TYR A 20 -4.28 -8.34 -2.17
N LEU A 21 -5.42 -8.82 -2.66
CA LEU A 21 -6.72 -8.20 -2.38
C LEU A 21 -7.00 -8.11 -0.87
N CYS A 22 -6.74 -9.18 -0.11
CA CYS A 22 -6.91 -9.17 1.34
C CYS A 22 -5.96 -8.20 2.03
N VAL A 23 -4.70 -8.14 1.59
CA VAL A 23 -3.70 -7.24 2.15
C VAL A 23 -4.05 -5.78 1.88
N TYR A 24 -4.38 -5.40 0.65
CA TYR A 24 -4.79 -4.03 0.32
C TYR A 24 -6.12 -3.65 0.96
N ALA A 25 -7.06 -4.60 1.14
CA ALA A 25 -8.28 -4.35 1.90
C ALA A 25 -7.97 -4.00 3.36
N ARG A 26 -6.97 -4.67 3.96
CA ARG A 26 -6.52 -4.39 5.32
C ARG A 26 -5.74 -3.07 5.44
N MET A 27 -4.96 -2.71 4.42
CA MET A 27 -4.32 -1.38 4.33
C MET A 27 -5.39 -0.29 4.23
N LEU A 28 -6.42 -0.48 3.40
CA LEU A 28 -7.54 0.44 3.25
C LEU A 28 -8.36 0.57 4.54
N ASP A 29 -8.63 -0.54 5.23
CA ASP A 29 -9.34 -0.54 6.52
C ASP A 29 -8.58 0.27 7.58
N ALA A 30 -7.25 0.13 7.65
CA ALA A 30 -6.42 0.94 8.52
C ALA A 30 -6.43 2.42 8.13
N PHE A 31 -6.34 2.71 6.83
CA PHE A 31 -6.39 4.08 6.30
C PHE A 31 -7.72 4.78 6.64
N ALA A 32 -8.84 4.11 6.34
CA ALA A 32 -10.19 4.62 6.59
C ALA A 32 -10.53 4.73 8.09
N MET A 33 -9.74 4.12 8.98
CA MET A 33 -9.89 4.32 10.43
C MET A 33 -9.30 5.65 10.93
N ILE A 34 -8.49 6.30 10.09
CA ILE A 34 -7.81 7.57 10.38
C ILE A 34 -8.44 8.72 9.56
N ASP A 35 -8.67 8.49 8.27
CA ASP A 35 -9.37 9.41 7.33
C ASP A 35 -10.69 9.91 7.94
N GLY A 36 -10.98 11.21 7.77
CA GLY A 36 -12.18 11.88 8.27
C GLY A 36 -12.27 12.07 9.80
N GLY A 37 -11.36 11.46 10.58
CA GLY A 37 -11.26 11.63 12.03
C GLY A 37 -12.46 11.15 12.86
N SER A 38 -13.48 10.57 12.24
CA SER A 38 -14.77 10.25 12.86
C SER A 38 -14.92 8.75 13.20
N ALA A 39 -16.06 8.36 13.77
CA ALA A 39 -16.32 6.97 14.18
C ALA A 39 -16.82 6.07 13.04
N GLY A 40 -16.80 6.56 11.78
CA GLY A 40 -17.22 5.85 10.58
C GLY A 40 -17.02 6.71 9.33
N VAL A 41 -17.56 6.25 8.20
CA VAL A 41 -17.49 7.02 6.95
C VAL A 41 -18.56 8.11 6.94
N ASP A 42 -18.15 9.37 6.90
CA ASP A 42 -19.00 10.54 6.76
C ASP A 42 -18.52 11.49 5.64
N GLU A 43 -18.99 12.73 5.67
CA GLU A 43 -18.72 13.73 4.64
C GLU A 43 -17.29 14.30 4.69
N ASN A 44 -16.55 14.02 5.77
CA ASN A 44 -15.17 14.45 5.96
C ASN A 44 -14.15 13.42 5.45
N ASP A 45 -14.55 12.18 5.10
CA ASP A 45 -13.68 11.20 4.46
C ASP A 45 -13.36 11.63 3.02
N ASP A 46 -12.24 12.33 2.85
CA ASP A 46 -11.81 12.89 1.58
C ASP A 46 -10.75 12.03 0.87
N ARG A 47 -10.45 10.85 1.46
CA ARG A 47 -9.40 9.90 1.03
C ARG A 47 -8.00 10.45 1.20
N ARG A 48 -7.79 11.23 2.26
CA ARG A 48 -6.51 11.82 2.64
C ARG A 48 -6.40 11.74 4.15
N ILE A 49 -5.17 11.66 4.64
CA ILE A 49 -4.90 11.76 6.06
C ILE A 49 -4.05 13.00 6.27
N GLU A 50 -4.63 14.03 6.86
CA GLU A 50 -3.89 15.20 7.33
C GLU A 50 -3.12 14.88 8.62
N LEU A 51 -2.12 15.72 8.94
CA LEU A 51 -1.28 15.52 10.12
C LEU A 51 -2.10 15.42 11.42
N HIS A 52 -3.14 16.24 11.56
CA HIS A 52 -3.96 16.26 12.78
C HIS A 52 -4.80 14.97 12.94
N GLU A 53 -5.25 14.38 11.83
CA GLU A 53 -5.97 13.10 11.80
C GLU A 53 -5.03 11.96 12.13
N TRP A 54 -3.84 11.95 11.52
CA TRP A 54 -2.78 10.99 11.84
C TRP A 54 -2.42 11.00 13.33
N LEU A 55 -2.13 12.18 13.90
CA LEU A 55 -1.78 12.32 15.31
C LEU A 55 -2.91 11.85 16.26
N SER A 56 -4.16 11.96 15.82
CA SER A 56 -5.33 11.50 16.56
C SER A 56 -5.61 10.00 16.37
N GLY A 57 -5.21 9.42 15.23
CA GLY A 57 -5.60 8.09 14.78
C GLY A 57 -4.52 7.01 14.85
N TYR A 58 -3.23 7.35 14.83
CA TYR A 58 -2.14 6.38 14.61
C TYR A 58 -2.13 5.20 15.60
N LYS A 59 -2.53 5.42 16.86
CA LYS A 59 -2.60 4.34 17.86
C LYS A 59 -3.72 3.33 17.61
N LYS A 60 -4.76 3.71 16.87
CA LYS A 60 -5.91 2.85 16.58
C LYS A 60 -5.53 1.73 15.60
N VAL A 61 -4.56 2.00 14.72
CA VAL A 61 -4.16 1.09 13.63
C VAL A 61 -3.00 0.15 13.98
N GLY A 62 -2.42 0.25 15.18
CA GLY A 62 -1.27 -0.58 15.58
C GLY A 62 -1.56 -2.07 15.70
N LYS A 63 -2.81 -2.51 15.58
CA LYS A 63 -3.21 -3.93 15.55
C LYS A 63 -3.62 -4.44 14.17
N HIS A 64 -3.39 -3.62 13.14
CA HIS A 64 -3.62 -4.00 11.74
C HIS A 64 -2.51 -4.90 11.19
N GLY A 65 -1.54 -5.34 12.02
CA GLY A 65 -0.58 -6.37 11.65
C GLY A 65 0.37 -5.95 10.53
N PHE A 66 0.72 -4.66 10.53
CA PHE A 66 1.78 -4.10 9.69
C PHE A 66 2.87 -3.57 10.60
N VAL A 67 4.11 -3.97 10.35
CA VAL A 67 5.26 -3.64 11.22
C VAL A 67 5.44 -2.13 11.40
N ALA A 68 5.13 -1.35 10.37
CA ALA A 68 5.28 0.12 10.39
C ALA A 68 4.25 0.84 11.27
N LEU A 69 3.16 0.15 11.64
CA LEU A 69 2.09 0.71 12.47
C LEU A 69 2.23 0.32 13.94
N GLU A 70 3.13 -0.61 14.24
CA GLU A 70 3.38 -1.09 15.60
C GLU A 70 4.31 -0.13 16.35
N ASP A 71 4.00 0.09 17.64
CA ASP A 71 4.86 0.82 18.59
C ASP A 71 5.41 2.18 18.13
N ILE A 72 4.65 2.95 17.32
CA ILE A 72 5.05 4.27 16.82
C ILE A 72 5.39 5.23 17.98
N THR A 73 6.66 5.65 18.05
CA THR A 73 7.17 6.58 19.06
C THR A 73 7.24 8.03 18.59
N ASP A 74 7.42 8.26 17.29
CA ASP A 74 7.52 9.60 16.68
C ASP A 74 6.55 9.73 15.48
N PRO A 75 5.26 9.97 15.75
CA PRO A 75 4.26 10.00 14.70
C PRO A 75 4.46 11.17 13.71
N GLU A 76 5.06 12.29 14.11
CA GLU A 76 5.31 13.42 13.20
C GLU A 76 6.41 13.09 12.17
N SER A 77 7.49 12.43 12.60
CA SER A 77 8.53 11.99 11.66
C SER A 77 8.01 10.92 10.71
N ILE A 78 7.16 10.02 11.21
CA ILE A 78 6.53 9.00 10.35
C ILE A 78 5.60 9.65 9.32
N PHE A 79 4.81 10.66 9.71
CA PHE A 79 3.97 11.40 8.77
C PHE A 79 4.77 12.00 7.61
N LYS A 80 5.88 12.69 7.92
CA LYS A 80 6.77 13.27 6.90
C LYS A 80 7.43 12.21 6.01
N THR A 81 7.62 11.01 6.53
CA THR A 81 8.16 9.89 5.75
C THR A 81 7.11 9.34 4.79
N MET A 82 5.84 9.31 5.22
CA MET A 82 4.71 8.87 4.40
C MET A 82 4.32 9.88 3.33
N ASP A 83 4.28 11.18 3.66
CA ASP A 83 4.01 12.32 2.76
C ASP A 83 5.21 12.54 1.81
N SER A 84 5.39 11.58 0.91
CA SER A 84 6.57 11.44 0.06
C SER A 84 6.64 12.47 -1.07
N ASP A 85 5.50 13.05 -1.43
CA ASP A 85 5.39 14.12 -2.43
C ASP A 85 5.39 15.53 -1.82
N GLU A 86 5.50 15.64 -0.49
CA GLU A 86 5.45 16.88 0.28
C GLU A 86 4.15 17.68 0.06
N GLY A 87 3.04 16.98 -0.23
CA GLY A 87 1.71 17.55 -0.44
C GLY A 87 1.03 18.02 0.84
N GLY A 88 1.55 17.65 2.02
CA GLY A 88 1.01 18.01 3.33
C GLY A 88 -0.07 17.06 3.84
N MET A 89 -0.26 15.92 3.18
CA MET A 89 -1.31 14.93 3.46
C MET A 89 -0.88 13.57 2.92
N ILE A 90 -1.28 12.49 3.58
CA ILE A 90 -0.95 11.14 3.14
C ILE A 90 -2.05 10.65 2.20
N LEU A 91 -1.68 10.30 0.98
CA LEU A 91 -2.58 9.64 0.04
C LEU A 91 -2.56 8.12 0.23
N LEU A 92 -3.66 7.43 -0.12
CA LEU A 92 -3.74 5.97 -0.02
C LEU A 92 -2.59 5.26 -0.77
N GLY A 93 -2.11 5.81 -1.88
CA GLY A 93 -0.98 5.25 -2.63
C GLY A 93 0.35 5.34 -1.87
N GLU A 94 0.56 6.42 -1.13
CA GLU A 94 1.76 6.62 -0.31
C GLU A 94 1.71 5.79 0.96
N TRP A 95 0.54 5.74 1.60
CA TRP A 95 0.23 4.82 2.70
C TRP A 95 0.57 3.37 2.34
N CYS A 96 0.01 2.86 1.24
CA CYS A 96 0.29 1.49 0.78
C CYS A 96 1.79 1.28 0.53
N ARG A 97 2.45 2.23 -0.14
CA ARG A 97 3.88 2.13 -0.46
C ARG A 97 4.74 2.09 0.79
N TYR A 98 4.48 2.97 1.76
CA TYR A 98 5.18 3.04 3.03
C TYR A 98 5.06 1.71 3.80
N LEU A 99 3.85 1.14 3.89
CA LEU A 99 3.64 -0.16 4.52
C LEU A 99 4.36 -1.28 3.79
N GLU A 100 4.29 -1.33 2.46
CA GLU A 100 5.04 -2.32 1.67
C GLU A 100 6.55 -2.22 1.90
N ASP A 101 7.11 -1.02 1.90
CA ASP A 101 8.54 -0.78 2.07
C ASP A 101 9.02 -1.26 3.45
N ALA A 102 8.26 -0.96 4.50
CA ALA A 102 8.56 -1.41 5.85
C ALA A 102 8.50 -2.94 5.99
N GLU A 103 7.50 -3.59 5.39
CA GLU A 103 7.40 -5.07 5.39
C GLU A 103 8.59 -5.71 4.64
N VAL A 104 8.99 -5.14 3.50
CA VAL A 104 10.16 -5.58 2.74
C VAL A 104 11.45 -5.42 3.55
N GLU A 105 11.64 -4.27 4.20
CA GLU A 105 12.80 -3.99 5.05
C GLU A 105 12.88 -4.94 6.25
N ALA A 106 11.73 -5.20 6.89
CA ALA A 106 11.61 -6.14 8.00
C ALA A 106 11.70 -7.61 7.58
N LYS A 107 11.70 -7.91 6.27
CA LYS A 107 11.77 -9.26 5.70
C LYS A 107 10.69 -10.20 6.24
N THR A 108 9.46 -9.69 6.38
CA THR A 108 8.32 -10.54 6.73
C THR A 108 7.92 -11.42 5.53
N GLU A 109 7.12 -12.45 5.76
CA GLU A 109 6.59 -13.28 4.67
C GLU A 109 5.79 -12.44 3.64
N MET A 110 5.13 -11.37 4.11
CA MET A 110 4.43 -10.41 3.27
C MET A 110 5.43 -9.54 2.48
N GLY A 111 6.47 -9.04 3.15
CA GLY A 111 7.56 -8.29 2.54
C GLY A 111 8.27 -9.03 1.41
N GLU A 112 8.60 -10.30 1.62
CA GLU A 112 9.17 -11.15 0.57
C GLU A 112 8.24 -11.26 -0.65
N SER A 113 6.93 -11.39 -0.40
CA SER A 113 5.91 -11.45 -1.45
C SER A 113 5.85 -10.13 -2.25
N PHE A 114 5.97 -8.98 -1.59
CA PHE A 114 6.03 -7.67 -2.24
C PHE A 114 7.30 -7.47 -3.07
N ALA A 115 8.45 -7.87 -2.54
CA ALA A 115 9.73 -7.79 -3.25
C ALA A 115 9.67 -8.56 -4.58
N ILE A 116 9.16 -9.80 -4.56
CA ILE A 116 9.01 -10.63 -5.77
C ILE A 116 8.09 -9.93 -6.79
N ALA A 117 6.94 -9.40 -6.35
CA ALA A 117 6.02 -8.74 -7.26
C ALA A 117 6.59 -7.45 -7.88
N ARG A 118 7.39 -6.69 -7.12
CA ARG A 118 8.08 -5.49 -7.63
C ARG A 118 9.10 -5.84 -8.71
N GLU A 119 9.92 -6.87 -8.49
CA GLU A 119 10.87 -7.34 -9.50
C GLU A 119 10.16 -7.84 -10.76
N ALA A 120 9.05 -8.57 -10.63
CA ALA A 120 8.23 -8.98 -11.76
C ALA A 120 7.63 -7.80 -12.55
N ARG A 121 7.19 -6.74 -11.85
CA ARG A 121 6.71 -5.50 -12.49
C ARG A 121 7.83 -4.78 -13.25
N LYS A 122 9.01 -4.62 -12.63
CA LYS A 122 10.19 -4.01 -13.27
C LYS A 122 10.60 -4.77 -14.53
N ALA A 123 10.65 -6.10 -14.47
CA ALA A 123 10.96 -6.94 -15.62
C ALA A 123 9.98 -6.70 -16.78
N LYS A 124 8.66 -6.72 -16.51
CA LYS A 124 7.64 -6.44 -17.53
C LYS A 124 7.74 -5.02 -18.11
N MET A 125 8.02 -4.01 -17.28
CA MET A 125 8.21 -2.64 -17.75
C MET A 125 9.47 -2.50 -18.63
N SER A 126 10.55 -3.21 -18.29
CA SER A 126 11.77 -3.21 -19.10
C SER A 126 11.60 -3.91 -20.45
N GLU A 127 10.79 -4.98 -20.50
CA GLU A 127 10.47 -5.72 -21.72
C GLU A 127 9.56 -4.91 -22.66
N GLN A 128 8.68 -4.06 -22.10
CA GLN A 128 7.84 -3.13 -22.87
C GLN A 128 8.60 -1.86 -23.32
N ALA A 129 9.80 -1.60 -22.79
CA ALA A 129 10.57 -0.37 -23.02
C ALA A 129 11.83 -0.56 -23.89
N LEU A 130 11.72 -1.11 -25.13
CA LEU A 130 12.30 -0.62 -26.43
C LEU A 130 12.53 -1.75 -27.49
N PRO A 131 12.50 -1.45 -28.82
CA PRO A 131 12.10 -0.20 -29.47
C PRO A 131 11.00 -0.32 -30.54
N ALA A 132 10.26 0.78 -30.67
CA ALA A 132 9.78 1.25 -31.97
C ALA A 132 11.00 1.59 -32.84
N SER A 133 11.33 0.73 -33.80
CA SER A 133 11.99 1.12 -35.05
C SER A 133 11.95 -0.02 -36.06
N LYS A 134 11.17 0.19 -37.13
CA LYS A 134 11.63 0.09 -38.52
C LYS A 134 10.83 1.07 -39.36
#